data_AF-A0A7W5FQJ8-F1
#
_entry.id   AF-A0A7W5FQJ8-F1
#
_cell.length_a   1.000
_cell.length_b   1.000
_cell.length_c   1.000
_cell.angle_alpha   90.00
_cell.angle_beta   90.00
_cell.angle_gamma   90.00
#
_symmetry.space_group_name_H-M   'P 1'
#
loop_
_entity.id
_entity.type
_entity.pdbx_description
1 polymer ?
#
loop_
_entity_poly.entity_id
_entity_poly.type
_entity_poly.pdbx_seq_one_letter_code
_entity_poly.pdbx_strand_id
1 'polypeptide(L)'
;MHDNMLVLNEMVERANGFTRVISELFHTKPAGSWRTDRRFKQEFAEVLTIAEQLRAVEDADYSMYGFRVQSLISEFMETDLLYHEKIVHLREVRNQDELLQLAMLRSKEAYAHILMNKEADRNDLRKSI
;
A
#
# COMPACT_ATOMS: atom_id res chain seq x y z
N MET A 1 -17.82 29.99 -28.84
CA MET A 1 -18.47 29.93 -27.52
C MET A 1 -19.27 28.65 -27.33
N HIS A 2 -20.11 28.22 -28.29
CA HIS A 2 -20.85 26.95 -28.18
C HIS A 2 -19.93 25.70 -28.10
N ASP A 3 -18.88 25.64 -28.91
CA ASP A 3 -17.93 24.50 -28.90
C ASP A 3 -17.16 24.37 -27.58
N ASN A 4 -16.72 25.48 -26.97
CA ASN A 4 -16.02 25.44 -25.68
C ASN A 4 -16.92 24.92 -24.55
N MET A 5 -18.21 25.24 -24.59
CA MET A 5 -19.17 24.82 -23.58
C MET A 5 -19.51 23.33 -23.73
N LEU A 6 -19.53 22.81 -24.95
CA LEU A 6 -19.68 21.39 -25.26
C LEU A 6 -18.49 20.58 -24.73
N VAL A 7 -17.27 21.05 -24.99
CA VAL A 7 -16.04 20.43 -24.47
C VAL A 7 -16.02 20.45 -22.94
N LEU A 8 -16.39 21.56 -22.30
CA LEU A 8 -16.46 21.65 -20.85
C LEU A 8 -17.48 20.67 -20.24
N ASN A 9 -18.65 20.54 -20.85
CA ASN A 9 -19.65 19.57 -20.41
C ASN A 9 -19.13 18.13 -20.53
N GLU A 10 -18.48 17.78 -21.64
CA GLU A 10 -17.85 16.46 -21.80
C GLU A 10 -16.76 16.19 -20.75
N MET A 11 -15.96 17.21 -20.40
CA MET A 11 -14.93 17.08 -19.35
C MET A 11 -15.55 16.84 -17.97
N VAL A 12 -16.64 17.52 -17.64
CA VAL A 12 -17.37 17.32 -16.38
C VAL A 12 -18.01 15.94 -16.33
N GLU A 13 -18.66 15.50 -17.40
CA GLU A 13 -19.23 14.16 -17.49
C GLU A 13 -18.16 13.07 -17.32
N ARG A 14 -17.00 13.25 -17.95
CA ARG A 14 -15.86 12.34 -17.77
C ARG A 14 -15.34 12.35 -16.34
N ALA A 15 -15.16 13.52 -15.73
CA ALA A 15 -14.77 13.64 -14.32
C ALA A 15 -15.75 12.92 -13.38
N ASN A 16 -17.05 13.05 -13.63
CA ASN A 16 -18.09 12.33 -12.89
C ASN A 16 -18.01 10.80 -13.07
N GLY A 17 -17.68 10.35 -14.29
CA GLY A 17 -17.40 8.94 -14.56
C GLY A 17 -16.26 8.41 -13.69
N PHE A 18 -15.19 9.19 -13.54
CA PHE A 18 -14.02 8.81 -12.75
C PHE A 18 -14.26 8.83 -11.24
N THR A 19 -14.95 9.84 -10.71
CA THR A 19 -15.31 9.86 -9.29
C THR A 19 -16.19 8.66 -8.92
N ARG A 20 -17.05 8.20 -9.83
CA ARG A 20 -17.80 6.95 -9.66
C ARG A 20 -16.89 5.71 -9.61
N VAL A 21 -15.91 5.61 -10.51
CA VAL A 21 -14.93 4.51 -10.50
C VAL A 21 -14.11 4.50 -9.20
N ILE A 22 -13.69 5.67 -8.71
CA ILE A 22 -12.97 5.80 -7.43
C ILE A 22 -13.85 5.33 -6.26
N SER A 23 -15.12 5.72 -6.24
CA SER A 23 -16.08 5.27 -5.23
C SER A 23 -16.33 3.75 -5.30
N GLU A 24 -16.48 3.18 -6.51
CA GLU A 24 -16.62 1.72 -6.68
C GLU A 24 -15.37 0.99 -6.15
N LEU A 25 -14.18 1.46 -6.49
CA LEU A 25 -12.92 0.87 -6.01
C LEU A 25 -12.79 0.98 -4.49
N PHE A 26 -13.19 2.10 -3.90
CA PHE A 26 -13.22 2.28 -2.45
C PHE A 26 -14.04 1.20 -1.74
N HIS A 27 -15.21 0.87 -2.28
CA HIS A 27 -16.12 -0.10 -1.68
C HIS A 27 -15.76 -1.56 -1.97
N THR A 28 -15.11 -1.82 -3.10
CA THR A 28 -14.87 -3.20 -3.59
C THR A 28 -13.46 -3.71 -3.37
N LYS A 29 -12.49 -2.82 -3.11
CA LYS A 29 -11.07 -3.17 -2.97
C LYS A 29 -10.54 -2.75 -1.61
N PRO A 30 -9.81 -3.62 -0.89
CA PRO A 30 -9.19 -3.24 0.38
C PRO A 30 -8.14 -2.14 0.18
N ALA A 31 -8.01 -1.22 1.15
CA ALA A 31 -6.97 -0.19 1.14
C ALA A 31 -5.56 -0.79 1.04
N GLY A 32 -4.67 -0.14 0.29
CA GLY A 32 -3.31 -0.63 0.01
C GLY A 32 -3.20 -1.62 -1.15
N SER A 33 -4.33 -1.97 -1.80
CA SER A 33 -4.37 -2.87 -2.97
C SER A 33 -4.55 -2.13 -4.30
N TRP A 34 -4.81 -0.82 -4.28
CA TRP A 34 -5.18 -0.09 -5.48
C TRP A 34 -3.96 0.26 -6.34
N ARG A 35 -2.78 0.40 -5.73
CA ARG A 35 -1.51 0.67 -6.43
C ARG A 35 -1.08 -0.43 -7.40
N THR A 36 -1.64 -1.64 -7.28
CA THR A 36 -1.37 -2.76 -8.19
C THR A 36 -2.47 -2.99 -9.23
N ASP A 37 -3.64 -2.32 -9.11
CA ASP A 37 -4.66 -2.35 -10.15
C ASP A 37 -4.16 -1.56 -11.38
N ARG A 38 -4.41 -2.10 -12.58
CA ARG A 38 -3.98 -1.51 -13.87
C ARG A 38 -5.04 -0.59 -14.48
N ARG A 39 -6.32 -0.92 -14.24
CA ARG A 39 -7.39 0.08 -14.10
C ARG A 39 -6.99 0.95 -12.89
N PHE A 40 -7.70 1.93 -12.40
CA PHE A 40 -7.14 2.88 -11.43
C PHE A 40 -5.88 3.65 -11.91
N LYS A 41 -4.74 3.07 -12.31
CA LYS A 41 -3.57 3.83 -12.80
C LYS A 41 -3.88 4.66 -14.05
N GLN A 42 -4.57 4.08 -15.02
CA GLN A 42 -4.96 4.77 -16.24
C GLN A 42 -6.01 5.84 -15.92
N GLU A 43 -7.05 5.46 -15.19
CA GLU A 43 -8.17 6.31 -14.79
C GLU A 43 -7.71 7.47 -13.89
N PHE A 44 -6.72 7.23 -13.03
CA PHE A 44 -6.05 8.21 -12.18
C PHE A 44 -5.35 9.28 -13.01
N ALA A 45 -4.51 8.88 -13.97
CA ALA A 45 -3.79 9.82 -14.82
C ALA A 45 -4.77 10.69 -15.62
N GLU A 46 -5.84 10.07 -16.10
CA GLU A 46 -6.88 10.74 -16.87
C GLU A 46 -7.69 11.73 -16.02
N VAL A 47 -8.16 11.34 -14.84
CA VAL A 47 -8.92 12.23 -13.95
C VAL A 47 -8.06 13.37 -13.40
N LEU A 48 -6.76 13.12 -13.15
CA LEU A 48 -5.83 14.17 -12.72
C LEU A 48 -5.66 15.21 -13.83
N THR A 49 -5.48 14.75 -15.07
CA THR A 49 -5.39 15.63 -16.25
C THR A 49 -6.67 16.47 -16.40
N ILE A 50 -7.84 15.85 -16.26
CA ILE A 50 -9.12 16.55 -16.34
C ILE A 50 -9.25 17.59 -15.21
N ALA A 51 -8.88 17.22 -13.98
CA ALA A 51 -8.91 18.13 -12.84
C ALA A 51 -7.99 19.34 -13.05
N GLU A 52 -6.78 19.13 -13.58
CA GLU A 52 -5.84 20.21 -13.94
C GLU A 52 -6.41 21.13 -15.02
N GLN A 53 -7.02 20.55 -16.05
CA GLN A 53 -7.64 21.32 -17.11
C GLN A 53 -8.84 22.14 -16.61
N LEU A 54 -9.67 21.57 -15.74
CA LEU A 54 -10.80 22.27 -15.12
C LEU A 54 -10.33 23.41 -14.22
N ARG A 55 -9.23 23.23 -13.49
CA ARG A 55 -8.58 24.29 -12.69
C ARG A 55 -8.08 25.47 -13.52
N ALA A 56 -7.66 25.21 -14.76
CA ALA A 56 -7.17 26.23 -15.68
C ALA A 56 -8.30 27.03 -16.37
N VAL A 57 -9.56 26.65 -16.18
CA VAL A 57 -10.71 27.40 -16.70
C VAL A 57 -10.88 28.69 -15.90
N GLU A 58 -11.12 29.82 -16.58
CA GLU A 58 -11.30 31.14 -15.94
C GLU A 58 -12.54 31.21 -15.05
N ASP A 59 -13.55 30.38 -15.33
CA ASP A 59 -14.77 30.26 -14.55
C ASP A 59 -14.49 29.60 -13.19
N ALA A 60 -14.87 30.32 -12.13
CA ALA A 60 -14.59 29.94 -10.75
C ALA A 60 -15.25 28.62 -10.33
N ASP A 61 -16.41 28.27 -10.88
CA ASP A 61 -17.13 27.05 -10.51
C ASP A 61 -16.42 25.82 -11.06
N TYR A 62 -15.99 25.88 -12.34
CA TYR A 62 -15.20 24.80 -12.95
C TYR A 62 -13.82 24.68 -12.32
N SER A 63 -13.17 25.81 -12.02
CA SER A 63 -11.87 25.81 -11.37
C SER A 63 -11.94 25.19 -9.97
N MET A 64 -12.95 25.56 -9.19
CA MET A 64 -13.22 24.99 -7.87
C MET A 64 -13.57 23.50 -7.95
N TYR A 65 -14.34 23.09 -8.94
CA TYR A 65 -14.66 21.68 -9.16
C TYR A 65 -13.41 20.86 -9.48
N GLY A 66 -12.54 21.34 -10.38
CA GLY A 66 -11.24 20.71 -10.66
C GLY A 66 -10.37 20.58 -9.41
N PHE A 67 -10.32 21.63 -8.58
CA PHE A 67 -9.62 21.58 -7.29
C PHE A 67 -10.17 20.49 -6.37
N ARG A 68 -11.50 20.40 -6.21
CA ARG A 68 -12.14 19.38 -5.36
C ARG A 68 -11.87 17.96 -5.84
N VAL A 69 -11.92 17.73 -7.15
CA VAL A 69 -11.59 16.42 -7.75
C VAL A 69 -10.14 16.05 -7.43
N GLN A 70 -9.20 16.98 -7.63
CA GLN A 70 -7.78 16.74 -7.34
C GLN A 70 -7.55 16.45 -5.85
N SER A 71 -8.16 17.20 -4.94
CA SER A 71 -8.06 16.97 -3.50
C SER A 71 -8.58 15.60 -3.09
N LEU A 72 -9.74 15.18 -3.61
CA LEU A 72 -10.33 13.86 -3.34
C LEU A 72 -9.37 12.73 -3.74
N ILE A 73 -8.76 12.85 -4.93
CA ILE A 73 -7.80 11.87 -5.43
C ILE A 73 -6.54 11.82 -4.56
N SER A 74 -6.02 12.99 -4.14
CA SER A 74 -4.85 13.07 -3.25
C SER A 74 -5.11 12.40 -1.89
N GLU A 75 -6.24 12.70 -1.26
CA GLU A 75 -6.64 12.07 0.01
C GLU A 75 -6.75 10.54 -0.12
N PHE A 76 -7.29 10.08 -1.25
CA PHE A 76 -7.40 8.66 -1.56
C PHE A 76 -6.04 7.97 -1.68
N MET A 77 -5.08 8.64 -2.33
CA MET A 77 -3.71 8.16 -2.50
C MET A 77 -2.94 8.13 -1.18
N GLU A 78 -3.09 9.15 -0.34
CA GLU A 78 -2.49 9.18 1.00
C GLU A 78 -3.02 8.04 1.86
N THR A 79 -4.33 7.78 1.78
CA THR A 79 -4.96 6.65 2.46
C THR A 79 -4.36 5.32 1.96
N ASP A 80 -4.28 5.08 0.66
CA ASP A 80 -3.68 3.85 0.11
C ASP A 80 -2.22 3.67 0.55
N LEU A 81 -1.44 4.75 0.59
CA LEU A 81 -0.05 4.76 1.03
C LEU A 81 0.09 4.37 2.51
N LEU A 82 -0.68 5.01 3.39
CA LEU A 82 -0.66 4.72 4.83
C LEU A 82 -1.06 3.27 5.13
N TYR A 83 -2.06 2.74 4.43
CA TYR A 83 -2.49 1.34 4.62
C TYR A 83 -1.47 0.35 4.04
N HIS A 84 -0.88 0.66 2.89
CA HIS A 84 0.18 -0.17 2.33
C HIS A 84 1.40 -0.24 3.26
N GLU A 85 1.87 0.90 3.76
CA GLU A 85 2.99 0.97 4.71
C GLU A 85 2.73 0.14 5.97
N LYS A 86 1.52 0.24 6.54
CA LYS A 86 1.11 -0.59 7.69
C LYS A 86 1.14 -2.08 7.37
N ILE A 87 0.65 -2.49 6.18
CA ILE A 87 0.62 -3.89 5.76
C ILE A 87 2.05 -4.43 5.55
N VAL A 88 2.93 -3.64 4.92
CA VAL A 88 4.34 -4.00 4.71
C VAL A 88 5.04 -4.15 6.05
N HIS A 89 4.89 -3.16 6.95
CA HIS A 89 5.47 -3.20 8.29
C HIS A 89 5.02 -4.43 9.08
N LEU A 90 3.72 -4.74 9.07
CA LEU A 90 3.20 -5.94 9.75
C LEU A 90 3.77 -7.25 9.20
N ARG A 91 4.02 -7.32 7.88
CA ARG A 91 4.66 -8.49 7.26
C ARG A 91 6.11 -8.61 7.69
N GLU A 92 6.85 -7.51 7.73
CA GLU A 92 8.23 -7.48 8.20
C GLU A 92 8.35 -7.89 9.67
N VAL A 93 7.46 -7.39 10.54
CA VAL A 93 7.40 -7.77 11.96
C VAL A 93 7.14 -9.28 12.12
N ARG A 94 6.23 -9.85 11.34
CA ARG A 94 5.97 -11.31 11.37
C ARG A 94 7.19 -12.12 10.93
N ASN A 95 7.87 -11.70 9.86
CA ASN A 95 9.10 -12.37 9.42
C ASN A 95 10.20 -12.29 10.49
N GLN A 96 10.33 -11.16 11.17
CA GLN A 96 11.29 -11.00 12.27
C GLN A 96 10.96 -11.92 13.45
N ASP A 97 9.67 -12.06 13.80
CA ASP A 97 9.23 -12.99 14.84
C ASP A 97 9.53 -14.45 14.48
N GLU A 98 9.25 -14.88 13.25
CA GLU A 98 9.56 -16.22 12.75
C GLU A 98 11.08 -16.52 12.81
N LEU A 99 11.91 -15.55 12.41
CA LEU A 99 13.37 -15.68 12.48
C LEU A 99 13.87 -15.78 13.92
N LEU A 100 13.27 -15.02 14.85
CA LEU A 100 13.62 -15.06 16.26
C LEU A 100 13.27 -16.43 16.87
N GLN A 101 12.08 -16.97 16.58
CA GLN A 101 11.67 -18.30 17.03
C GLN A 101 12.61 -19.39 16.52
N LEU A 102 13.03 -19.31 15.25
CA LEU A 102 14.00 -20.23 14.67
C LEU A 102 15.36 -20.13 15.37
N ALA A 103 15.86 -18.93 15.63
CA ALA A 103 17.12 -18.72 16.34
C ALA A 103 17.07 -19.32 17.75
N MET A 104 15.98 -19.11 18.50
CA MET A 104 15.77 -19.69 19.82
C MET A 104 15.81 -21.23 19.80
N LEU A 105 15.14 -21.84 18.83
CA LEU A 105 15.17 -23.29 18.65
C LEU A 105 16.59 -23.81 18.41
N ARG A 106 17.33 -23.17 17.50
CA ARG A 106 18.72 -23.54 17.19
C ARG A 106 19.66 -23.35 18.38
N SER A 107 19.50 -22.29 19.16
CA SER A 107 20.28 -22.07 20.39
C SER A 107 20.02 -23.16 21.43
N LYS A 108 18.77 -23.61 21.58
CA LYS A 108 18.42 -24.72 22.47
C LYS A 108 19.07 -26.04 22.02
N GLU A 109 19.02 -26.35 20.73
CA GLU A 109 19.66 -27.54 20.15
C GLU A 109 21.18 -27.52 20.39
N ALA A 110 21.83 -26.39 20.10
CA ALA A 110 23.26 -26.22 20.31
C ALA A 110 23.66 -26.38 21.79
N TYR A 111 22.86 -25.84 22.71
CA TYR A 111 23.11 -25.98 24.14
C TYR A 111 22.99 -27.43 24.62
N ALA A 112 21.99 -28.17 24.11
CA ALA A 112 21.85 -29.59 24.42
C ALA A 112 23.06 -30.41 23.95
N HIS A 113 23.59 -30.12 22.75
CA HIS A 113 24.82 -30.75 22.25
C HIS A 113 26.04 -30.45 23.14
N ILE A 114 26.19 -29.21 23.60
CA ILE A 114 27.28 -28.83 24.53
C ILE A 114 27.18 -29.63 25.84
N LEU A 115 25.98 -29.80 26.39
CA LEU A 115 25.77 -30.57 27.61
C LEU A 115 26.10 -32.05 27.41
N MET A 116 25.63 -32.65 26.30
CA MET A 116 25.93 -34.05 25.96
C MET A 116 27.43 -34.30 25.82
N ASN A 117 28.14 -33.40 25.14
CA ASN A 117 29.60 -33.51 24.99
C ASN A 117 30.32 -33.41 26.34
N LYS A 118 29.90 -32.47 27.20
CA LYS A 118 30.46 -32.36 28.56
C LYS A 118 30.23 -33.60 29.43
N GLU A 119 29.08 -34.27 29.28
CA GLU A 119 28.82 -35.54 29.97
C GLU A 119 29.65 -36.69 29.40
N ALA A 120 29.82 -36.77 28.08
CA ALA A 120 30.68 -37.75 27.42
C ALA A 120 32.14 -37.60 27.88
N ASP A 121 32.68 -36.38 27.84
CA ASP A 121 34.04 -36.06 28.28
C ASP A 121 34.25 -36.45 29.76
N ARG A 122 33.26 -36.20 30.62
CA ARG A 122 33.33 -36.54 32.05
C ARG A 122 33.27 -38.05 32.29
N ASN A 123 32.54 -38.80 31.47
CA ASN A 123 32.46 -40.26 31.56
C ASN A 123 33.73 -40.94 31.06
N ASP A 124 34.36 -40.39 30.01
CA ASP A 124 35.64 -40.90 29.52
C ASP A 124 36.77 -40.65 30.52
N LEU A 125 36.79 -39.46 31.15
CA LEU A 125 37.75 -39.15 32.22
C LEU A 125 37.65 -40.12 33.41
N ARG A 126 36.42 -40.54 33.75
CA ARG A 126 36.15 -41.52 34.81
C ARG A 126 36.58 -42.95 34.47
N LYS A 127 36.64 -43.31 33.19
CA LYS A 127 37.13 -44.62 32.73
C LYS A 127 38.65 -44.69 32.63
N SER A 128 39.32 -43.54 32.54
CA SER A 128 40.78 -43.44 32.43
C SER A 128 41.54 -43.37 33.77
N ILE A 129 40.83 -43.34 34.90
CA ILE A 129 41.36 -43.35 36.27
C ILE A 129 41.08 -44.73 36.87
#